data_AF-A0A928WCT3-F1
#
_entry.id   AF-A0A928WCT3-F1
#
_cell.length_a   1.000
_cell.length_b   1.000
_cell.length_c   1.000
_cell.angle_alpha   90.00
_cell.angle_beta   90.00
_cell.angle_gamma   90.00
#
_symmetry.space_group_name_H-M   'P 1'
#
loop_
_entity.id
_entity.type
_entity.pdbx_description
1 polymer ?
#
loop_
_entity_poly.entity_id
_entity_poly.type
_entity_poly.pdbx_seq_one_letter_code
_entity_poly.pdbx_strand_id
1 'polypeptide(L)'
;MSDLFEVLEKIEKSPGMYIGRPSVSDLFMFINGYEFARGEMDIELTEAEDKFYDEFQPWLQNKLGVRSVTSWAKLIMLSCHDEKIGFESFYRLLAEFKQSIGLVETETDLKVKV
;
A
#
# COMPACT_ATOMS: atom_id res chain seq x y z
N MET A 1 2.60 13.51 12.45
CA MET A 1 2.79 12.04 12.39
C MET A 1 3.04 11.69 10.94
N SER A 2 3.88 10.69 10.66
CA SER A 2 3.98 10.17 9.30
C SER A 2 2.66 9.54 8.89
N ASP A 3 2.14 9.92 7.73
CA ASP A 3 1.03 9.20 7.10
C ASP A 3 1.49 7.79 6.65
N LEU A 4 0.53 6.95 6.29
CA LEU A 4 0.76 5.58 5.84
C LEU A 4 1.75 5.51 4.68
N PHE A 5 1.69 6.44 3.72
CA PHE A 5 2.56 6.37 2.53
C PHE A 5 4.01 6.69 2.87
N GLU A 6 4.26 7.66 3.76
CA GLU A 6 5.60 7.87 4.32
C GLU A 6 6.12 6.64 5.07
N VAL A 7 5.24 5.94 5.80
CA VAL A 7 5.59 4.69 6.48
C VAL A 7 5.92 3.58 5.47
N LEU A 8 5.11 3.43 4.42
CA LEU A 8 5.34 2.47 3.35
C LEU A 8 6.66 2.75 2.62
N GLU A 9 7.02 4.00 2.34
CA GLU A 9 8.32 4.35 1.75
C GLU A 9 9.50 3.95 2.65
N LYS A 10 9.36 4.11 3.97
CA LYS A 10 10.38 3.67 4.93
C LYS A 10 10.52 2.15 4.92
N ILE A 11 9.40 1.43 4.86
CA ILE A 11 9.38 -0.03 4.79
C ILE A 11 9.99 -0.52 3.48
N GLU A 12 9.69 0.11 2.34
CA GLU A 12 10.27 -0.22 1.04
C GLU A 12 11.81 -0.14 1.06
N LYS A 13 12.35 0.94 1.63
CA LYS A 13 13.79 1.18 1.71
C LYS A 13 14.50 0.24 2.68
N SER A 14 13.83 -0.28 3.70
CA SER A 14 14.45 -1.08 4.77
C SER A 14 13.49 -2.08 5.43
N PRO A 15 12.95 -3.06 4.68
CA PRO A 15 11.89 -3.93 5.19
C PRO A 15 12.33 -4.79 6.37
N GLY A 16 13.61 -5.18 6.42
CA GLY A 16 14.17 -5.93 7.54
C GLY A 16 14.09 -5.19 8.89
N MET A 17 14.13 -3.86 8.89
CA MET A 17 14.06 -3.04 10.11
C MET A 17 12.63 -2.93 10.65
N TYR A 18 11.64 -2.81 9.76
CA TYR A 18 10.27 -2.49 10.14
C TYR A 18 9.38 -3.73 10.27
N ILE A 19 9.55 -4.71 9.38
CA ILE A 19 8.70 -5.91 9.30
C ILE A 19 9.54 -7.20 9.36
N GLY A 20 10.83 -7.12 9.68
CA GLY A 20 11.74 -8.25 9.87
C GLY A 20 12.29 -8.88 8.59
N ARG A 21 11.55 -8.83 7.47
CA ARG A 21 11.96 -9.35 6.15
C ARG A 21 11.08 -8.77 5.03
N PRO A 22 11.54 -8.75 3.77
CA PRO A 22 10.69 -8.35 2.64
C PRO A 22 9.61 -9.43 2.40
N SER A 23 8.41 -9.19 2.91
CA SER A 23 7.30 -10.15 2.88
C SER A 23 5.97 -9.41 2.72
N VAL A 24 5.18 -9.81 1.72
CA VAL A 24 3.88 -9.17 1.43
C VAL A 24 2.84 -9.56 2.47
N SER A 25 2.93 -10.79 3.00
CA SER A 25 2.08 -11.23 4.09
C SER A 25 2.35 -10.44 5.37
N ASP A 26 3.62 -10.21 5.71
CA ASP A 26 4.01 -9.44 6.89
C ASP A 26 3.67 -7.95 6.72
N LEU A 27 3.84 -7.41 5.50
CA LEU A 27 3.43 -6.05 5.16
C LEU A 27 1.91 -5.85 5.30
N PHE A 28 1.10 -6.79 4.83
CA PHE A 28 -0.35 -6.74 5.00
C PHE A 28 -0.76 -6.71 6.47
N MET A 29 -0.15 -7.57 7.29
CA MET A 29 -0.42 -7.57 8.74
C MET A 29 0.00 -6.26 9.39
N PHE A 30 1.15 -5.70 8.99
CA PHE A 30 1.61 -4.41 9.46
C PHE A 30 0.61 -3.28 9.14
N ILE A 31 0.14 -3.19 7.88
CA ILE A 31 -0.79 -2.16 7.43
C ILE A 31 -2.12 -2.24 8.21
N ASN A 32 -2.69 -3.44 8.37
CA ASN A 32 -3.92 -3.61 9.16
C ASN A 32 -3.70 -3.22 10.64
N GLY A 33 -2.54 -3.57 11.20
CA GLY A 33 -2.19 -3.19 12.57
C GLY A 33 -2.00 -1.69 12.74
N TYR A 34 -1.48 -1.01 11.71
CA TYR A 34 -1.33 0.44 11.68
C TYR A 34 -2.70 1.15 11.64
N GLU A 35 -3.62 0.70 10.78
CA GLU A 35 -5.01 1.18 10.73
C GLU A 35 -5.68 1.02 12.10
N PHE A 36 -5.61 -0.19 12.66
CA PHE A 36 -6.20 -0.51 13.96
C PHE A 36 -5.65 0.40 15.06
N ALA A 37 -4.32 0.55 15.15
CA ALA A 37 -3.70 1.39 16.17
C ALA A 37 -4.09 2.87 16.05
N ARG A 38 -4.27 3.39 14.83
CA ARG A 38 -4.74 4.76 14.62
C ARG A 38 -6.19 4.93 15.06
N GLY A 39 -7.04 3.97 14.76
CA GLY A 39 -8.43 3.94 15.24
C GLY A 39 -8.52 3.96 16.76
N GLU A 40 -7.74 3.12 17.46
CA GLU A 40 -7.69 3.09 18.93
C GLU A 40 -7.16 4.39 19.56
N MET A 41 -6.46 5.21 18.78
CA MET A 41 -5.89 6.49 19.22
C MET A 41 -6.73 7.71 18.77
N ASP A 42 -7.91 7.49 18.17
CA ASP A 42 -8.74 8.54 17.56
C ASP A 42 -7.97 9.42 16.56
N ILE A 43 -7.00 8.84 15.84
CA ILE A 43 -6.23 9.54 14.81
C ILE A 43 -6.91 9.32 13.46
N GLU A 44 -7.56 10.36 12.95
CA GLU A 44 -8.22 10.33 11.64
C GLU A 44 -7.24 9.98 10.51
N LEU A 45 -7.70 9.17 9.55
CA LEU A 45 -6.99 8.90 8.31
C LEU A 45 -7.05 10.14 7.41
N THR A 46 -5.99 10.34 6.63
CA THR A 46 -5.99 11.27 5.50
C THR A 46 -6.89 10.75 4.38
N GLU A 47 -7.37 11.63 3.50
CA GLU A 47 -8.20 11.24 2.34
C GLU A 47 -7.49 10.19 1.46
N ALA A 48 -6.17 10.29 1.33
CA ALA A 48 -5.40 9.35 0.52
C ALA A 48 -5.25 7.98 1.20
N GLU A 49 -5.16 7.94 2.54
CA GLU A 49 -5.19 6.69 3.32
C GLU A 49 -6.56 6.02 3.21
N ASP A 50 -7.63 6.78 3.40
CA ASP A 50 -9.02 6.30 3.32
C ASP A 50 -9.30 5.64 1.96
N LYS A 51 -8.94 6.33 0.87
CA LYS A 51 -9.01 5.77 -0.49
C LYS A 51 -8.19 4.49 -0.67
N PHE A 52 -7.02 4.40 -0.05
CA PHE A 52 -6.21 3.18 -0.15
C PHE A 52 -6.89 1.99 0.53
N TYR A 53 -7.40 2.17 1.75
CA TYR A 53 -8.09 1.10 2.48
C TYR A 53 -9.37 0.65 1.76
N ASP A 54 -10.13 1.59 1.19
CA ASP A 54 -11.39 1.30 0.52
C ASP A 54 -11.23 0.76 -0.90
N GLU A 55 -10.30 1.31 -1.69
CA GLU A 55 -10.28 1.10 -3.14
C GLU A 55 -9.16 0.16 -3.64
N PHE A 56 -8.07 -0.02 -2.89
CA PHE A 56 -6.92 -0.81 -3.40
C PHE A 56 -7.28 -2.27 -3.68
N GLN A 57 -8.05 -2.90 -2.78
CA GLN A 57 -8.52 -4.27 -2.94
C GLN A 57 -9.48 -4.42 -4.15
N PRO A 58 -10.58 -3.65 -4.26
CA PRO A 58 -11.45 -3.67 -5.45
C PRO A 58 -10.70 -3.38 -6.74
N TRP A 59 -9.78 -2.42 -6.73
CA TRP A 59 -8.95 -2.08 -7.88
C TRP A 59 -8.11 -3.26 -8.34
N LEU A 60 -7.42 -3.94 -7.42
CA LEU A 60 -6.58 -5.09 -7.73
C LEU A 60 -7.42 -6.27 -8.25
N GLN A 61 -8.58 -6.52 -7.64
CA GLN A 61 -9.52 -7.55 -8.08
C GLN A 61 -9.98 -7.31 -9.53
N ASN A 62 -10.36 -6.07 -9.85
CA ASN A 62 -10.74 -5.67 -11.21
C ASN A 62 -9.59 -5.84 -12.19
N LYS A 63 -8.37 -5.41 -11.82
CA LYS A 63 -7.16 -5.56 -12.63
C LYS A 63 -6.84 -7.02 -12.96
N LEU A 64 -7.01 -7.92 -11.99
CA LEU A 64 -6.76 -9.35 -12.15
C LEU A 64 -7.95 -10.12 -12.72
N GLY A 65 -9.12 -9.49 -12.88
CA GLY A 65 -10.35 -10.16 -13.32
C GLY A 65 -10.88 -11.21 -12.33
N VAL A 66 -10.57 -11.07 -11.04
CA VAL A 66 -10.93 -12.04 -9.98
C VAL A 66 -12.04 -11.49 -9.10
N ARG A 67 -12.92 -12.37 -8.60
CA ARG A 67 -14.01 -12.03 -7.65
C ARG A 67 -13.81 -12.63 -6.26
N SER A 68 -12.58 -13.04 -5.94
CA SER A 68 -12.26 -13.71 -4.67
C SER A 68 -12.31 -12.76 -3.49
N VAL A 69 -12.86 -13.19 -2.36
CA VAL A 69 -12.86 -12.45 -1.08
C VAL A 69 -11.53 -12.53 -0.30
N THR A 70 -10.50 -13.12 -0.90
CA THR A 70 -9.16 -13.18 -0.29
C THR A 70 -8.48 -11.82 -0.29
N SER A 71 -7.66 -11.55 0.72
CA SER A 71 -6.89 -10.30 0.82
C SER A 71 -5.98 -10.06 -0.39
N TRP A 72 -5.68 -8.80 -0.66
CA TRP A 72 -4.82 -8.39 -1.76
C TRP A 72 -3.43 -9.03 -1.66
N ALA A 73 -2.92 -9.26 -0.45
CA ALA A 73 -1.65 -9.97 -0.24
C ALA A 73 -1.72 -11.41 -0.78
N LYS A 74 -2.82 -12.12 -0.50
CA LYS A 74 -3.04 -13.46 -1.08
C LYS A 74 -3.19 -13.39 -2.59
N LEU A 75 -3.92 -12.41 -3.12
CA LEU A 75 -4.08 -12.22 -4.57
C LEU A 75 -2.74 -11.99 -5.27
N ILE A 76 -1.87 -11.14 -4.70
CA ILE A 76 -0.51 -10.92 -5.20
C ILE A 76 0.26 -12.25 -5.21
N MET A 77 0.23 -12.98 -4.09
CA MET A 77 0.93 -14.25 -3.93
C MET A 77 0.48 -15.35 -4.90
N LEU A 78 -0.72 -15.28 -5.49
CA LEU A 78 -1.13 -16.23 -6.53
C LEU A 78 -0.21 -16.22 -7.76
N SER A 79 0.48 -15.09 -8.00
CA SER A 79 1.39 -14.89 -9.13
C SER A 79 2.87 -14.86 -8.75
N CYS A 80 3.20 -14.99 -7.47
CA CYS A 80 4.56 -14.84 -6.95
C CYS A 80 5.11 -16.17 -6.44
N HIS A 81 6.40 -16.40 -6.68
CA HIS A 81 7.07 -17.62 -6.22
C HIS A 81 7.41 -17.58 -4.72
N ASP A 82 7.71 -16.38 -4.20
CA ASP A 82 8.06 -16.15 -2.81
C ASP A 82 7.52 -14.81 -2.29
N GLU A 83 7.62 -14.64 -0.97
CA GLU A 83 7.15 -13.46 -0.23
C GLU A 83 7.90 -12.17 -0.62
N LYS A 84 9.17 -12.28 -1.05
CA LYS A 84 9.97 -11.12 -1.46
C LYS A 84 9.49 -10.58 -2.81
N ILE A 85 9.23 -11.45 -3.78
CA ILE A 85 8.64 -11.07 -5.07
C ILE A 85 7.24 -10.52 -4.86
N GLY A 86 6.47 -11.08 -3.92
CA GLY A 86 5.19 -10.53 -3.50
C GLY A 86 5.32 -9.11 -2.96
N PHE A 87 6.31 -8.87 -2.10
CA PHE A 87 6.58 -7.57 -1.50
C PHE A 87 6.95 -6.53 -2.57
N GLU A 88 7.86 -6.85 -3.48
CA GLU A 88 8.24 -5.98 -4.60
C GLU A 88 7.04 -5.71 -5.54
N SER A 89 6.21 -6.73 -5.77
CA SER A 89 5.00 -6.61 -6.58
C SER A 89 3.96 -5.69 -5.96
N PHE A 90 3.83 -5.68 -4.62
CA PHE A 90 2.96 -4.74 -3.93
C PHE A 90 3.35 -3.29 -4.23
N TYR A 91 4.62 -2.89 -4.13
CA TYR A 91 5.02 -1.50 -4.37
C TYR A 91 4.80 -1.07 -5.82
N ARG A 92 5.04 -1.96 -6.78
CA ARG A 92 4.68 -1.70 -8.18
C ARG A 92 3.17 -1.50 -8.36
N LEU A 93 2.36 -2.38 -7.79
CA LEU A 93 0.89 -2.29 -7.86
C LEU A 93 0.37 -1.04 -7.14
N LEU A 94 0.99 -0.65 -6.02
CA LEU A 94 0.68 0.58 -5.30
C LEU A 94 0.94 1.81 -6.17
N ALA A 95 2.08 1.84 -6.88
CA ALA A 95 2.40 2.93 -7.79
C ALA A 95 1.40 3.03 -8.96
N GLU A 96 1.00 1.89 -9.54
CA GLU A 96 -0.03 1.83 -10.58
C GLU A 96 -1.41 2.26 -10.05
N PHE A 97 -1.77 1.84 -8.83
CA PHE A 97 -3.01 2.24 -8.17
C PHE A 97 -3.06 3.75 -8.01
N LYS A 98 -2.02 4.37 -7.41
CA LYS A 98 -1.91 5.82 -7.23
C LYS A 98 -2.06 6.57 -8.56
N GLN A 99 -1.46 6.08 -9.64
CA GLN A 99 -1.63 6.63 -10.99
C GLN A 99 -3.08 6.55 -11.48
N SER A 100 -3.74 5.42 -11.26
CA SER A 100 -5.10 5.19 -11.75
C SER A 100 -6.17 6.07 -11.08
N ILE A 101 -5.95 6.47 -9.83
CA ILE A 101 -6.87 7.35 -9.07
C ILE A 101 -6.41 8.81 -8.99
N GLY A 102 -5.35 9.18 -9.74
CA GLY A 102 -4.87 10.57 -9.80
C GLY A 102 -4.17 11.07 -8.54
N LEU A 103 -3.72 10.19 -7.64
CA LEU A 103 -2.95 10.54 -6.43
C LEU A 103 -1.45 10.76 -6.70
N VAL A 104 -1.07 10.99 -7.96
CA VAL A 104 0.30 11.36 -8.30
C VAL A 104 0.40 12.86 -8.17
N GLU A 105 1.10 13.33 -7.13
CA GLU A 105 1.68 14.66 -7.14
C GLU A 105 2.64 14.71 -8.33
N THR A 106 2.16 15.18 -9.48
CA THR A 106 3.08 15.46 -10.59
C THR A 106 4.04 16.53 -10.08
N GLU A 107 5.35 16.32 -10.25
CA GLU A 107 6.42 17.27 -9.94
C GLU A 107 6.31 18.63 -10.69
N THR A 108 5.16 18.90 -11.32
CA THR A 108 4.86 20.12 -12.08
C THR A 108 4.43 21.30 -11.19
N ASP A 109 4.00 21.10 -9.95
CA ASP A 109 3.56 22.20 -9.06
C ASP A 109 4.69 22.91 -8.30
N LEU A 110 5.94 22.41 -8.37
CA LEU A 110 7.10 23.08 -7.77
C LEU A 110 7.75 24.16 -8.65
N LYS A 111 7.23 24.43 -9.86
CA LYS A 111 7.76 25.50 -10.73
C LYS A 111 6.86 26.73 -10.88
N VAL A 112 5.74 26.82 -10.16
CA VAL A 112 4.84 28.00 -10.20
C VAL A 112 4.78 28.69 -8.83
N LYS A 113 5.91 28.76 -8.11
CA LYS A 113 6.09 29.68 -6.97
C LYS A 113 7.55 30.15 -6.89
N VAL A 114 8.02 30.81 -7.95
CA VAL A 114 9.17 31.75 -7.88
C VAL A 114 8.83 32.99 -8.69
#